data_AF-A0A2V3HLY3-F1
#
_entry.id   AF-A0A2V3HLY3-F1
#
_cell.length_a   1.000
_cell.length_b   1.000
_cell.length_c   1.000
_cell.angle_alpha   90.00
_cell.angle_beta   90.00
_cell.angle_gamma   90.00
#
_symmetry.space_group_name_H-M   'P 1'
#
loop_
_entity.id
_entity.type
_entity.pdbx_description
1 polymer ?
#
loop_
_entity_poly.entity_id
_entity_poly.type
_entity_poly.pdbx_seq_one_letter_code
_entity_poly.pdbx_strand_id
1 'polypeptide(L)'
;FFAGLVGEIPDEQYKMEDALNVVVRKPVGVAGLITPWNLPLYLLSWKVAPAIMMGNCVVCKPSRLTPLTANLLAEVITETGLPAGVVNLVHGSGSKCGQALVEHPAVGAISFTGGTSTGRRVAAGAAPLFKKLSLELGGKNATIICYLR
;
A
#
# COMPACT_ATOMS: atom_id res chain seq x y z
N PHE A 1 -7.32 8.14 -12.29
CA PHE A 1 -5.85 8.24 -12.26
C PHE A 1 -5.20 6.88 -12.51
N PHE A 2 -5.05 6.01 -11.50
CA PHE A 2 -4.31 4.73 -11.66
C PHE A 2 -4.85 3.79 -12.75
N ALA A 3 -6.16 3.80 -13.02
CA ALA A 3 -6.74 2.98 -14.09
C ALA A 3 -6.14 3.26 -15.49
N GLY A 4 -5.75 4.50 -15.79
CA GLY A 4 -5.10 4.84 -17.07
C GLY A 4 -3.61 4.52 -17.08
N LEU A 5 -2.96 4.59 -15.90
CA LEU A 5 -1.51 4.45 -15.77
C LEU A 5 -1.00 3.06 -16.17
N VAL A 6 -1.82 2.01 -16.01
CA VAL A 6 -1.41 0.63 -16.34
C VAL A 6 -1.02 0.46 -17.81
N GLY A 7 -1.67 1.19 -18.72
CA GLY A 7 -1.37 1.15 -20.16
C GLY A 7 -0.17 2.02 -20.56
N GLU A 8 0.32 2.86 -19.65
CA GLU A 8 1.41 3.81 -19.91
C GLU A 8 2.76 3.32 -19.36
N ILE A 9 2.80 2.18 -18.67
CA ILE A 9 4.06 1.62 -18.14
C ILE A 9 4.90 1.13 -19.32
N PRO A 10 6.07 1.72 -19.59
CA PRO A 10 6.88 1.33 -20.73
C PRO A 10 7.53 -0.04 -20.52
N ASP A 11 7.64 -0.79 -21.61
CA ASP A 11 8.51 -1.94 -21.69
C ASP A 11 9.97 -1.49 -21.61
N GLU A 12 10.74 -2.13 -20.74
CA GLU A 12 12.15 -1.84 -20.53
C GLU A 12 12.99 -2.96 -21.15
N GLN A 13 13.65 -2.64 -22.25
CA GLN A 13 14.51 -3.55 -23.00
C GLN A 13 15.85 -2.87 -23.27
N TYR A 14 16.96 -3.58 -22.99
CA TYR A 14 18.31 -3.07 -23.18
C TYR A 14 19.08 -4.04 -24.08
N LYS A 15 19.38 -3.58 -25.30
CA LYS A 15 20.14 -4.33 -26.29
C LYS A 15 21.64 -4.16 -26.06
N MET A 16 22.36 -5.28 -26.01
CA MET A 16 23.82 -5.35 -25.97
C MET A 16 24.34 -5.96 -27.29
N GLU A 17 25.66 -6.10 -27.43
CA GLU A 17 26.27 -6.67 -28.63
C GLU A 17 25.87 -8.14 -28.86
N ASP A 18 25.77 -8.93 -27.78
CA ASP A 18 25.52 -10.37 -27.78
C ASP A 18 24.26 -10.80 -27.00
N ALA A 19 23.53 -9.86 -26.40
CA ALA A 19 22.40 -10.17 -25.51
C ALA A 19 21.26 -9.13 -25.59
N LEU A 20 20.07 -9.57 -25.15
CA LEU A 20 18.91 -8.71 -24.88
C LEU A 20 18.50 -8.86 -23.42
N ASN A 21 18.52 -7.76 -22.67
CA ASN A 21 18.01 -7.72 -21.31
C ASN A 21 16.58 -7.19 -21.32
N VAL A 22 15.64 -7.94 -20.74
CA VAL A 22 14.23 -7.54 -20.63
C VAL A 22 13.84 -7.46 -19.16
N VAL A 23 13.23 -6.35 -18.76
CA VAL A 23 12.72 -6.19 -17.39
C VAL A 23 11.26 -6.62 -17.34
N VAL A 24 10.95 -7.59 -16.49
CA VAL A 24 9.58 -8.05 -16.24
C VAL A 24 9.16 -7.65 -14.83
N ARG A 25 8.07 -6.89 -14.73
CA ARG A 25 7.46 -6.50 -13.46
C ARG A 25 6.44 -7.54 -13.04
N LYS A 26 6.61 -8.10 -11.84
CA LYS A 26 5.70 -9.11 -11.27
C LYS A 26 5.06 -8.60 -9.97
N PRO A 27 3.80 -8.97 -9.67
CA PRO A 27 3.18 -8.66 -8.40
C PRO A 27 3.97 -9.27 -7.23
N VAL A 28 3.84 -8.66 -6.05
CA VAL A 28 4.38 -9.18 -4.79
C VAL A 28 3.49 -10.28 -4.18
N GLY A 29 2.34 -10.56 -4.79
CA GLY A 29 1.32 -11.47 -4.28
C GLY A 29 0.33 -10.72 -3.38
N VAL A 30 0.46 -10.87 -2.06
CA VAL A 30 -0.43 -10.22 -1.08
C VAL A 30 0.23 -8.99 -0.47
N ALA A 31 -0.45 -7.85 -0.50
CA ALA A 31 -0.02 -6.61 0.14
C ALA A 31 -0.91 -6.26 1.35
N GLY A 32 -0.29 -6.03 2.51
CA GLY A 32 -0.96 -5.51 3.69
C GLY A 32 -0.96 -3.98 3.69
N LEU A 33 -2.15 -3.37 3.74
CA LEU A 33 -2.34 -1.92 3.65
C LEU A 33 -2.85 -1.38 4.98
N ILE A 34 -2.01 -0.67 5.73
CA ILE A 34 -2.33 -0.15 7.06
C ILE A 34 -2.40 1.38 7.01
N THR A 35 -3.57 1.95 7.29
CA THR A 35 -3.84 3.39 7.13
C THR A 35 -4.26 4.09 8.43
N PRO A 36 -3.95 5.39 8.59
CA PRO A 36 -4.30 6.17 9.77
C PRO A 36 -5.73 6.71 9.67
N TRP A 37 -6.10 7.57 10.61
CA TRP A 37 -7.46 8.08 10.78
C TRP A 37 -7.73 9.45 10.15
N ASN A 38 -6.70 10.22 9.82
CA ASN A 38 -6.85 11.64 9.48
C ASN A 38 -7.40 11.89 8.07
N LEU A 39 -7.15 10.97 7.13
CA LEU A 39 -7.63 11.04 5.75
C LEU A 39 -8.05 9.62 5.28
N PRO A 40 -9.09 9.02 5.89
CA PRO A 40 -9.29 7.57 5.88
C PRO A 40 -9.61 7.01 4.49
N LEU A 41 -10.48 7.68 3.72
CA LEU A 41 -10.81 7.26 2.36
C LEU A 41 -9.63 7.49 1.41
N TYR A 42 -9.05 8.69 1.45
CA TYR A 42 -7.97 9.10 0.55
C TYR A 42 -6.74 8.20 0.71
N LEU A 43 -6.25 7.99 1.93
CA LEU A 43 -5.04 7.20 2.17
C LEU A 43 -5.25 5.72 1.89
N LEU A 44 -6.48 5.21 2.03
CA LEU A 44 -6.79 3.83 1.69
C LEU A 44 -6.89 3.63 0.18
N SER A 45 -7.66 4.46 -0.52
CA SER A 45 -7.82 4.34 -1.97
C SER A 45 -6.49 4.53 -2.70
N TRP A 46 -5.62 5.43 -2.21
CA TRP A 46 -4.28 5.66 -2.76
C TRP A 46 -3.31 4.48 -2.58
N LYS A 47 -3.62 3.54 -1.67
CA LYS A 47 -2.88 2.29 -1.51
C LYS A 47 -3.51 1.14 -2.30
N VAL A 48 -4.85 1.03 -2.27
CA VAL A 48 -5.59 -0.04 -2.94
C VAL A 48 -5.42 0.05 -4.45
N ALA A 49 -5.65 1.23 -5.03
CA ALA A 49 -5.67 1.41 -6.48
C ALA A 49 -4.36 0.97 -7.18
N PRO A 50 -3.16 1.45 -6.78
CA PRO A 50 -1.92 0.98 -7.41
C PRO A 50 -1.60 -0.48 -7.08
N ALA A 51 -1.99 -0.99 -5.90
CA ALA A 51 -1.71 -2.38 -5.54
C ALA A 51 -2.48 -3.38 -6.43
N ILE A 52 -3.78 -3.18 -6.62
CA ILE A 52 -4.59 -4.04 -7.49
C ILE A 52 -4.23 -3.84 -8.97
N MET A 53 -3.89 -2.63 -9.38
CA MET A 53 -3.41 -2.33 -10.74
C MET A 53 -2.16 -3.13 -11.09
N MET A 54 -1.24 -3.32 -10.13
CA MET A 54 -0.05 -4.13 -10.30
C MET A 54 -0.31 -5.65 -10.14
N GLY A 55 -1.57 -6.08 -10.06
CA GLY A 55 -1.97 -7.48 -9.97
C GLY A 55 -1.83 -8.11 -8.58
N ASN A 56 -1.85 -7.31 -7.50
CA ASN A 56 -1.77 -7.83 -6.12
C ASN A 56 -3.16 -8.03 -5.52
N CYS A 57 -3.28 -9.03 -4.64
CA CYS A 57 -4.37 -9.07 -3.67
C CYS A 57 -4.00 -8.18 -2.47
N VAL A 58 -4.99 -7.55 -1.85
CA VAL A 58 -4.77 -6.62 -0.74
C VAL A 58 -5.57 -6.99 0.50
N VAL A 59 -4.95 -6.80 1.66
CA VAL A 59 -5.61 -6.86 2.98
C VAL A 59 -5.51 -5.49 3.62
N CYS A 60 -6.65 -4.81 3.69
CA CYS A 60 -6.81 -3.45 4.15
C CYS A 60 -7.14 -3.43 5.64
N LYS A 61 -6.33 -2.72 6.42
CA LYS A 61 -6.48 -2.56 7.87
C LYS A 61 -6.53 -1.07 8.20
N PRO A 62 -7.70 -0.42 8.10
CA PRO A 62 -7.84 1.00 8.42
C PRO A 62 -7.75 1.26 9.93
N SER A 63 -7.60 2.53 10.31
CA SER A 63 -7.72 2.93 11.71
C SER A 63 -9.12 2.62 12.25
N ARG A 64 -9.20 2.18 13.51
CA ARG A 64 -10.48 1.96 14.20
C ARG A 64 -11.21 3.26 14.57
N LEU A 65 -10.51 4.39 14.55
CA LEU A 65 -11.11 5.68 14.90
C LEU A 65 -12.04 6.19 13.80
N THR A 66 -11.80 5.80 12.55
CA THR A 66 -12.54 6.27 11.38
C THR A 66 -12.75 5.13 10.37
N PRO A 67 -13.46 4.05 10.74
CA PRO A 67 -13.51 2.83 9.92
C PRO A 67 -14.55 2.89 8.79
N LEU A 68 -15.58 3.73 8.91
CA LEU A 68 -16.79 3.65 8.09
C LEU A 68 -16.56 3.88 6.60
N THR A 69 -15.70 4.83 6.23
CA THR A 69 -15.41 5.11 4.82
C THR A 69 -14.63 3.99 4.14
N ALA A 70 -13.85 3.21 4.90
CA ALA A 70 -13.22 2.01 4.38
C ALA A 70 -14.25 0.90 4.11
N ASN A 71 -15.29 0.80 4.95
CA ASN A 71 -16.39 -0.14 4.75
C ASN A 71 -17.19 0.21 3.49
N LEU A 72 -17.57 1.49 3.34
CA LEU A 72 -18.25 1.98 2.13
C LEU A 72 -17.41 1.74 0.87
N LEU A 73 -16.09 1.94 0.93
CA LEU A 73 -15.21 1.61 -0.18
C LEU A 73 -15.24 0.12 -0.52
N ALA A 74 -15.24 -0.76 0.48
CA ALA A 74 -15.32 -2.21 0.26
C ALA A 74 -16.66 -2.65 -0.36
N GLU A 75 -17.77 -2.02 0.05
CA GLU A 75 -19.09 -2.22 -0.56
C GLU A 75 -19.07 -1.84 -2.04
N VAL A 76 -18.62 -0.62 -2.37
CA VAL A 76 -18.49 -0.16 -3.75
C VAL A 76 -17.58 -1.07 -4.58
N ILE A 77 -16.44 -1.51 -4.02
CA ILE A 77 -15.51 -2.42 -4.70
C ILE A 77 -16.19 -3.76 -5.03
N THR A 78 -17.04 -4.26 -4.13
CA THR A 78 -17.77 -5.53 -4.33
C THR A 78 -18.70 -5.44 -5.54
N GLU A 79 -19.27 -4.26 -5.80
CA GLU A 79 -20.14 -4.01 -6.95
C GLU A 79 -19.38 -3.93 -8.30
N THR A 80 -18.05 -3.79 -8.29
CA THR A 80 -17.25 -3.63 -9.53
C THR A 80 -17.00 -4.93 -10.32
N GLY A 81 -17.38 -6.09 -9.77
CA GLY A 81 -17.12 -7.39 -10.39
C GLY A 81 -15.67 -7.89 -10.26
N LEU A 82 -14.86 -7.27 -9.39
CA LEU A 82 -13.54 -7.79 -9.04
C LEU A 82 -13.66 -9.22 -8.46
N PRO A 83 -12.72 -10.13 -8.78
CA PRO A 83 -12.74 -11.47 -8.21
C PRO A 83 -12.72 -11.44 -6.67
N ALA A 84 -13.47 -12.35 -6.05
CA ALA A 84 -13.52 -12.48 -4.61
C ALA A 84 -12.11 -12.70 -4.03
N GLY A 85 -11.79 -11.97 -2.96
CA GLY A 85 -10.49 -12.06 -2.28
C GLY A 85 -9.39 -11.15 -2.85
N VAL A 86 -9.62 -10.41 -3.95
CA VAL A 86 -8.67 -9.41 -4.45
C VAL A 86 -8.53 -8.24 -3.47
N VAL A 87 -9.64 -7.78 -2.88
CA VAL A 87 -9.66 -6.73 -1.85
C VAL A 87 -10.35 -7.28 -0.61
N ASN A 88 -9.64 -7.25 0.52
CA ASN A 88 -10.16 -7.74 1.80
C ASN A 88 -10.07 -6.62 2.83
N LEU A 89 -11.13 -6.37 3.60
CA LEU A 89 -11.15 -5.37 4.65
C LEU A 89 -11.22 -6.03 6.02
N VAL A 90 -10.30 -5.67 6.92
CA VAL A 90 -10.27 -6.18 8.29
C VAL A 90 -10.21 -5.05 9.32
N HIS A 91 -11.08 -5.13 10.33
CA HIS A 91 -11.10 -4.18 11.44
C HIS A 91 -10.45 -4.79 12.68
N GLY A 92 -9.69 -3.98 13.42
CA GLY A 92 -9.00 -4.45 14.62
C GLY A 92 -7.96 -3.46 15.15
N SER A 93 -7.38 -3.74 16.31
CA SER A 93 -6.30 -2.89 16.85
C SER A 93 -5.04 -2.98 15.99
N GLY A 94 -4.21 -1.94 16.04
CA GLY A 94 -2.87 -2.02 15.44
C GLY A 94 -2.01 -3.11 16.08
N SER A 95 -2.07 -3.26 17.40
CA SER A 95 -1.29 -4.25 18.16
C SER A 95 -1.65 -5.70 17.91
N LYS A 96 -2.88 -5.99 17.45
CA LYS A 96 -3.35 -7.35 17.19
C LYS A 96 -3.48 -7.60 15.70
N CYS A 97 -4.44 -6.93 15.05
CA CYS A 97 -4.74 -7.14 13.64
C CYS A 97 -3.63 -6.55 12.74
N GLY A 98 -3.12 -5.35 13.06
CA GLY A 98 -2.02 -4.75 12.33
C GLY A 98 -0.73 -5.56 12.44
N GLN A 99 -0.34 -5.95 13.66
CA GLN A 99 0.87 -6.74 13.89
C GLN A 99 0.78 -8.12 13.22
N ALA A 100 -0.35 -8.82 13.37
CA ALA A 100 -0.55 -10.12 12.72
C ALA A 100 -0.42 -10.01 11.18
N LEU A 101 -0.91 -8.91 10.59
CA LEU A 101 -0.77 -8.68 9.15
C LEU A 101 0.70 -8.44 8.74
N VAL A 102 1.46 -7.69 9.55
CA VAL A 102 2.89 -7.43 9.31
C VAL A 102 3.73 -8.70 9.38
N GLU A 103 3.43 -9.58 10.32
CA GLU A 103 4.19 -10.82 10.58
C GLU A 103 3.74 -12.01 9.73
N HIS A 104 2.63 -11.88 8.99
CA HIS A 104 2.07 -13.01 8.25
C HIS A 104 3.00 -13.47 7.11
N PRO A 105 3.35 -14.77 7.00
CA PRO A 105 4.32 -15.25 6.01
C PRO A 105 3.84 -15.08 4.56
N ALA A 106 2.54 -15.19 4.30
CA ALA A 106 1.98 -15.01 2.96
C ALA A 106 1.92 -13.56 2.44
N VAL A 107 2.21 -12.56 3.29
CA VAL A 107 2.20 -11.15 2.90
C VAL A 107 3.56 -10.75 2.34
N GLY A 108 3.63 -10.38 1.07
CA GLY A 108 4.88 -10.01 0.39
C GLY A 108 5.29 -8.55 0.57
N ALA A 109 4.34 -7.67 0.89
CA ALA A 109 4.61 -6.25 1.12
C ALA A 109 3.71 -5.63 2.19
N ILE A 110 4.23 -4.62 2.90
CA ILE A 110 3.45 -3.76 3.79
C ILE A 110 3.57 -2.31 3.33
N SER A 111 2.42 -1.68 3.10
CA SER A 111 2.33 -0.22 2.97
C SER A 111 1.66 0.34 4.21
N PHE A 112 2.44 1.03 5.04
CA PHE A 112 2.02 1.61 6.30
C PHE A 112 2.03 3.14 6.20
N THR A 113 0.97 3.77 6.71
CA THR A 113 0.95 5.21 6.98
C THR A 113 0.60 5.44 8.44
N GLY A 114 1.40 6.23 9.16
CA GLY A 114 1.15 6.53 10.57
C GLY A 114 2.34 7.12 11.30
N GLY A 115 2.36 7.00 12.63
CA GLY A 115 3.42 7.59 13.45
C GLY A 115 4.77 6.89 13.30
N THR A 116 5.87 7.65 13.36
CA THR A 116 7.25 7.17 13.20
C THR A 116 7.64 6.07 14.21
N SER A 117 7.17 6.16 15.46
CA SER A 117 7.41 5.12 16.48
C SER A 117 6.73 3.80 16.14
N THR A 118 5.52 3.84 15.58
CA THR A 118 4.82 2.65 15.06
C THR A 118 5.48 2.13 13.79
N GLY A 119 5.92 3.03 12.89
CA GLY A 119 6.67 2.66 11.69
C GLY A 119 7.91 1.83 11.99
N ARG A 120 8.67 2.16 13.04
CA ARG A 120 9.80 1.34 13.51
C ARG A 120 9.39 -0.08 13.89
N ARG A 121 8.25 -0.25 14.58
CA ARG A 121 7.73 -1.58 14.95
C ARG A 121 7.28 -2.38 13.73
N VAL A 122 6.63 -1.71 12.77
CA VAL A 122 6.24 -2.33 11.50
C VAL A 122 7.47 -2.81 10.74
N ALA A 123 8.51 -1.98 10.64
CA ALA A 123 9.76 -2.34 9.98
C ALA A 123 10.43 -3.54 10.67
N ALA A 124 10.51 -3.53 12.00
CA ALA A 124 11.08 -4.62 12.78
C ALA A 124 10.31 -5.94 12.60
N GLY A 125 8.97 -5.92 12.57
CA GLY A 125 8.15 -7.12 12.36
C GLY A 125 8.23 -7.67 10.92
N ALA A 126 8.45 -6.79 9.94
CA ALA A 126 8.55 -7.18 8.54
C ALA A 126 9.95 -7.70 8.14
N ALA A 127 11.01 -7.26 8.84
CA ALA A 127 12.40 -7.55 8.49
C ALA A 127 12.74 -9.05 8.44
N PRO A 128 12.32 -9.92 9.38
CA PRO A 128 12.65 -11.35 9.36
C PRO A 128 12.15 -12.09 8.11
N LEU A 129 11.13 -11.54 7.44
CA LEU A 129 10.50 -12.12 6.25
C LEU A 129 10.89 -11.37 4.97
N PHE A 130 11.81 -10.40 5.05
CA PHE A 130 12.28 -9.58 3.95
C PHE A 130 11.14 -8.96 3.10
N LYS A 131 10.04 -8.56 3.76
CA LYS A 131 8.90 -7.98 3.06
C LYS A 131 9.27 -6.62 2.45
N LYS A 132 8.71 -6.30 1.29
CA LYS A 132 8.82 -4.93 0.75
C LYS A 132 8.09 -3.96 1.67
N LEU A 133 8.71 -2.82 1.99
CA LEU A 133 8.16 -1.82 2.90
C LEU A 133 7.96 -0.48 2.20
N SER A 134 6.79 0.11 2.40
CA SER A 134 6.50 1.52 2.11
C SER A 134 6.01 2.15 3.41
N LEU A 135 6.77 3.11 3.94
CA LEU A 135 6.52 3.73 5.25
C LEU A 135 6.32 5.24 5.08
N GLU A 136 5.07 5.67 5.14
CA GLU A 136 4.70 7.09 5.15
C GLU A 136 4.52 7.54 6.61
N LEU A 137 5.48 8.29 7.12
CA LEU A 137 5.63 8.56 8.55
C LEU A 137 5.34 10.03 8.91
N GLY A 138 5.52 10.37 10.19
CA GLY A 138 5.33 11.74 10.65
C GLY A 138 6.33 12.70 10.01
N GLY A 139 5.85 13.83 9.51
CA GLY A 139 6.66 14.94 9.00
C GLY A 139 6.53 16.18 9.88
N LYS A 140 7.54 17.05 9.82
CA LYS A 140 7.51 18.40 10.39
C LYS A 140 7.87 19.40 9.30
N ASN A 141 6.89 19.68 8.44
CA ASN A 141 7.10 20.47 7.23
C ASN A 141 7.33 21.94 7.57
N ALA A 142 8.37 22.53 6.98
CA ALA A 142 8.67 23.96 7.09
C ALA A 142 8.16 24.71 5.86
N THR A 143 7.68 25.94 6.06
CA THR A 143 7.31 26.86 4.98
C THR A 143 8.25 28.06 5.02
N ILE A 144 8.97 28.30 3.92
CA ILE A 144 9.87 29.46 3.78
C ILE A 144 9.15 30.52 2.96
N ILE A 145 9.06 31.74 3.48
CA ILE A 145 8.51 32.89 2.76
C ILE A 145 9.68 33.81 2.42
N CYS A 146 9.98 33.94 1.13
CA CYS A 146 10.99 34.87 0.62
C CYS A 146 10.31 36.13 0.11
N TYR A 147 10.89 37.30 0.38
CA TYR A 147 10.53 38.55 -0.30
C TYR A 147 11.52 38.83 -1.42
N LEU A 148 11.00 39.25 -2.56
CA LEU A 148 11.81 39.82 -3.64
C LEU A 148 12.13 41.28 -3.25
N ARG A 149 13.41 41.66 -3.32
CA ARG A 149 13.83 43.06 -3.33
C ARG A 149 13.88 43.57 -4.76
#